data_AF-A0A8H9GDK9-F1
#
_entry.id   AF-A0A8H9GDK9-F1
#
_cell.length_a   1.000
_cell.length_b   1.000
_cell.length_c   1.000
_cell.angle_alpha   90.00
_cell.angle_beta   90.00
_cell.angle_gamma   90.00
#
_symmetry.space_group_name_H-M   'P 1'
#
loop_
_entity.id
_entity.type
_entity.pdbx_description
1 polymer ?
#
loop_
_entity_poly.entity_id
_entity_poly.type
_entity_poly.pdbx_seq_one_letter_code
_entity_poly.pdbx_strand_id
1 'polypeptide(L)'
;MRSNKVLVTRGPADVPDRSARGAVAPRESGFADLTEAVDAVAAVDALLASLAASRAVLVESVREWAAARPELFDDADVEADDVTGLAPELVGRLARALRVPESSVLALLEESRTLVHEHPRTLAALRGGHISHAHAQTILGYTDGLRRAGRVALETRLLKHARDTTPGELSLLARTERERRLRPESRPEPVAVAAARARRARVSASPTGRPTR
;
A
#
# COMPACT_ATOMS: atom_id res chain seq x y z
N MET A 1 9.81 -18.48 39.73
CA MET A 1 8.40 -18.33 39.27
C MET A 1 8.44 -17.46 38.02
N ARG A 2 8.04 -17.83 36.80
CA ARG A 2 7.53 -19.04 36.15
C ARG A 2 8.33 -19.21 34.85
N SER A 3 8.84 -20.41 34.61
CA SER A 3 9.54 -20.77 33.37
C SER A 3 8.55 -20.95 32.23
N ASN A 4 8.76 -20.27 31.10
CA ASN A 4 7.99 -20.51 29.87
C ASN A 4 8.76 -21.52 29.00
N LYS A 5 8.35 -22.78 29.09
CA LYS A 5 8.86 -23.88 28.28
C LYS A 5 8.10 -23.85 26.95
N VAL A 6 8.71 -23.34 25.89
CA VAL A 6 8.16 -23.40 24.54
C VAL A 6 8.23 -24.85 24.05
N LEU A 7 7.06 -25.45 23.86
CA LEU A 7 6.88 -26.77 23.29
C LEU A 7 7.17 -26.67 21.78
N VAL A 8 8.36 -27.10 21.35
CA VAL A 8 8.66 -27.30 19.93
C VAL A 8 7.96 -28.58 19.49
N THR A 9 6.80 -28.45 18.85
CA THR A 9 6.15 -29.57 18.16
C THR A 9 6.99 -29.94 16.94
N ARG A 10 7.62 -31.11 16.98
CA ARG A 10 8.24 -31.77 15.83
C ARG A 10 7.20 -31.91 14.72
N GLY A 11 7.47 -31.35 13.54
CA GLY A 11 6.69 -31.63 12.33
C GLY A 11 6.86 -33.11 11.93
N PRO A 12 5.84 -33.74 11.31
CA PRO A 12 5.91 -35.14 10.97
C PRO A 12 6.88 -35.37 9.79
N ALA A 13 7.77 -36.34 9.98
CA ALA A 13 8.44 -37.04 8.91
C ALA A 13 7.45 -38.06 8.33
N ASP A 14 6.96 -37.80 7.11
CA ASP A 14 6.64 -38.83 6.12
C ASP A 14 6.18 -38.13 4.84
N VAL A 15 7.00 -38.21 3.78
CA VAL A 15 6.57 -37.89 2.42
C VAL A 15 6.23 -39.23 1.77
N PRO A 16 4.94 -39.59 1.63
CA PRO A 16 4.60 -40.86 1.03
C PRO A 16 4.94 -40.88 -0.46
N ASP A 17 5.48 -42.02 -0.84
CA ASP A 17 5.90 -42.43 -2.18
C ASP A 17 4.81 -42.18 -3.24
N ARG A 18 5.22 -41.61 -4.37
CA ARG A 18 4.37 -41.36 -5.53
C ARG A 18 4.12 -42.67 -6.26
N SER A 19 3.10 -43.43 -5.85
CA SER A 19 2.48 -44.44 -6.73
C SER A 19 1.10 -44.88 -6.22
N ALA A 20 0.06 -44.17 -6.65
CA ALA A 20 -1.22 -44.78 -6.98
C ALA A 20 -1.95 -43.88 -7.99
N ARG A 21 -2.04 -44.38 -9.23
CA ARG A 21 -3.06 -43.96 -10.20
C ARG A 21 -4.43 -44.29 -9.60
N GLY A 22 -4.98 -43.36 -8.83
CA GLY A 22 -6.39 -43.34 -8.44
C GLY A 22 -7.14 -42.43 -9.40
N ALA A 23 -8.20 -42.95 -10.01
CA ALA A 23 -9.12 -42.18 -10.85
C ALA A 23 -9.44 -40.84 -10.17
N VAL A 24 -9.16 -39.74 -10.88
CA VAL A 24 -9.69 -38.44 -10.49
C VAL A 24 -11.19 -38.53 -10.71
N ALA A 25 -11.92 -38.94 -9.68
CA ALA A 25 -13.35 -38.70 -9.60
C ALA A 25 -13.57 -37.23 -9.95
N PRO A 26 -14.62 -36.87 -10.72
CA PRO A 26 -14.95 -35.47 -10.93
C PRO A 26 -15.06 -34.85 -9.54
N ARG A 27 -14.19 -33.89 -9.22
CA ARG A 27 -14.39 -33.08 -8.03
C ARG A 27 -15.69 -32.34 -8.31
N GLU A 28 -16.79 -32.81 -7.74
CA GLU A 28 -18.02 -32.02 -7.66
C GLU A 28 -17.58 -30.67 -7.11
N SER A 29 -17.67 -29.63 -7.93
CA SER A 29 -17.25 -28.30 -7.52
C SER A 29 -18.06 -27.95 -6.27
N GLY A 30 -17.41 -27.87 -5.11
CA GLY A 30 -18.04 -27.73 -3.80
C GLY A 30 -18.66 -26.36 -3.52
N PHE A 31 -19.10 -25.66 -4.56
CA PHE A 31 -19.73 -24.34 -4.49
C PHE A 31 -21.14 -24.43 -5.09
N ALA A 32 -22.11 -23.76 -4.48
CA ALA A 32 -23.50 -23.74 -4.94
C ALA A 32 -23.68 -22.91 -6.22
N ASP A 33 -22.95 -21.80 -6.38
CA ASP A 33 -22.96 -20.96 -7.58
C ASP A 33 -21.63 -20.20 -7.80
N LEU A 34 -21.57 -19.42 -8.89
CA LEU A 34 -20.39 -18.62 -9.25
C LEU A 34 -20.09 -17.52 -8.24
N THR A 35 -21.13 -16.92 -7.64
CA THR A 35 -20.95 -15.85 -6.65
C THR A 35 -20.26 -16.40 -5.41
N GLU A 36 -20.72 -17.53 -4.89
CA GLU A 36 -20.06 -18.20 -3.76
C GLU A 36 -18.60 -18.57 -4.08
N ALA A 37 -18.33 -19.10 -5.28
CA ALA A 37 -16.97 -19.44 -5.70
C ALA A 37 -16.06 -18.20 -5.77
N VAL A 38 -16.55 -17.07 -6.28
CA VAL A 38 -15.82 -15.81 -6.35
C VAL A 38 -15.59 -15.22 -4.95
N ASP A 39 -16.62 -15.23 -4.10
CA ASP A 39 -16.53 -14.75 -2.72
C ASP A 39 -15.53 -15.56 -1.90
N ALA A 40 -15.46 -16.87 -2.10
CA ALA A 40 -14.46 -17.73 -1.47
C ALA A 40 -13.02 -17.34 -1.86
N VAL A 41 -12.77 -17.04 -3.14
CA VAL A 41 -11.46 -16.54 -3.60
C VAL A 41 -11.16 -15.17 -3.00
N ALA A 42 -12.13 -14.25 -3.03
CA ALA A 42 -11.98 -12.91 -2.45
C ALA A 42 -11.70 -12.95 -0.94
N ALA A 43 -12.30 -13.89 -0.20
CA ALA A 43 -12.03 -14.10 1.21
C ALA A 43 -10.58 -14.55 1.47
N VAL A 44 -10.02 -15.42 0.61
CA VAL A 44 -8.60 -15.79 0.70
C VAL A 44 -7.70 -14.60 0.43
N ASP A 45 -8.01 -13.77 -0.58
CA ASP A 45 -7.25 -12.56 -0.86
C ASP A 45 -7.30 -11.54 0.29
N ALA A 46 -8.45 -11.41 0.97
CA ALA A 46 -8.57 -10.57 2.16
C ALA A 46 -7.70 -11.08 3.32
N LEU A 47 -7.57 -12.40 3.48
CA LEU A 47 -6.63 -13.01 4.44
C LEU A 47 -5.18 -12.77 4.03
N LEU A 48 -4.83 -12.89 2.74
CA LEU A 48 -3.49 -12.57 2.25
C LEU A 48 -3.12 -11.09 2.50
N ALA A 49 -4.06 -10.17 2.29
CA ALA A 49 -3.90 -8.77 2.64
C ALA A 49 -3.63 -8.58 4.14
N SER A 50 -4.42 -9.24 4.98
CA SER A 50 -4.26 -9.19 6.45
C SER A 50 -2.90 -9.73 6.91
N LEU A 51 -2.42 -10.80 6.27
CA LEU A 51 -1.10 -11.37 6.50
C LEU A 51 0.01 -10.45 5.98
N ALA A 52 -0.17 -9.77 4.85
CA ALA A 52 0.78 -8.79 4.34
C ALA A 52 0.95 -7.62 5.33
N ALA A 53 -0.15 -7.11 5.91
CA ALA A 53 -0.08 -6.10 6.98
C ALA A 53 0.64 -6.61 8.23
N SER A 54 0.38 -7.86 8.63
CA SER A 54 1.05 -8.49 9.77
C SER A 54 2.55 -8.67 9.52
N ARG A 55 2.93 -9.05 8.29
CA ARG A 55 4.33 -9.16 7.85
C ARG A 55 5.03 -7.81 7.90
N ALA A 56 4.40 -6.74 7.39
CA ALA A 56 4.98 -5.40 7.44
C ALA A 56 5.31 -4.97 8.88
N VAL A 57 4.37 -5.20 9.81
CA VAL A 57 4.59 -4.89 11.23
C VAL A 57 5.69 -5.74 11.85
N LEU A 58 5.77 -7.03 11.54
CA LEU A 58 6.83 -7.89 12.07
C LEU A 58 8.21 -7.50 11.52
N VAL A 59 8.29 -7.20 10.22
CA VAL A 59 9.54 -6.75 9.57
C VAL A 59 10.01 -5.43 10.20
N GLU A 60 9.10 -4.50 10.42
CA GLU A 60 9.36 -3.25 11.16
C GLU A 60 9.92 -3.53 12.55
N SER A 61 9.22 -4.34 13.35
CA SER A 61 9.66 -4.69 14.71
C SER A 61 11.03 -5.38 14.73
N VAL A 62 11.33 -6.22 13.73
CA VAL A 62 12.65 -6.85 13.58
C VAL A 62 13.71 -5.80 13.26
N ARG A 63 13.42 -4.82 12.40
CA ARG A 63 14.34 -3.72 12.12
C ARG A 63 14.63 -2.90 13.36
N GLU A 64 13.60 -2.48 14.11
CA GLU A 64 13.76 -1.73 15.35
C GLU A 64 14.55 -2.52 16.41
N TRP A 65 14.26 -3.83 16.54
CA TRP A 65 14.97 -4.71 17.46
C TRP A 65 16.46 -4.85 17.12
N ALA A 66 16.79 -4.93 15.82
CA ALA A 66 18.16 -5.00 15.33
C ALA A 66 18.89 -3.67 15.48
N ALA A 67 18.25 -2.54 15.15
CA ALA A 67 18.82 -1.20 15.32
C ALA A 67 19.13 -0.87 16.79
N ALA A 68 18.38 -1.45 17.73
CA ALA A 68 18.63 -1.33 19.17
C ALA A 68 19.77 -2.24 19.69
N ARG A 69 20.36 -3.10 18.83
CA ARG A 69 21.40 -4.09 19.19
C ARG A 69 22.52 -4.15 18.15
N PRO A 70 23.23 -3.03 17.93
CA PRO A 70 24.35 -3.01 16.97
C PRO A 70 25.41 -4.08 17.29
N GLU A 71 25.59 -4.46 18.55
CA GLU A 71 26.54 -5.48 19.00
C GLU A 71 26.28 -6.91 18.47
N LEU A 72 25.13 -7.19 17.87
CA LEU A 72 24.81 -8.48 17.24
C LEU A 72 25.35 -8.61 15.81
N PHE A 73 25.91 -7.54 15.28
CA PHE A 73 26.43 -7.41 13.93
C PHE A 73 27.92 -7.10 14.03
N ASP A 74 28.76 -7.86 13.31
CA ASP A 74 30.20 -7.61 13.32
C ASP A 74 30.49 -6.31 12.56
N ASP A 75 31.38 -5.46 13.10
CA ASP A 75 31.97 -4.34 12.38
C ASP A 75 32.94 -4.88 11.31
N ALA A 76 32.41 -5.28 10.16
CA ALA A 76 33.21 -5.56 8.97
C ALA A 76 33.00 -4.44 7.96
N ASP A 77 33.83 -3.39 8.07
CA ASP A 77 34.01 -2.35 7.05
C ASP A 77 32.71 -1.82 6.43
N VAL A 78 31.79 -1.34 7.26
CA VAL A 78 30.70 -0.51 6.75
C VAL A 78 31.34 0.79 6.29
N GLU A 79 31.71 0.84 5.00
CA GLU A 79 32.02 2.10 4.31
C GLU A 79 30.95 3.12 4.73
N ALA A 80 31.38 4.34 5.02
CA ALA A 80 30.61 5.41 5.66
C ALA A 80 29.38 5.91 4.85
N ASP A 81 28.87 5.10 3.93
CA ASP A 81 27.84 5.38 2.93
C ASP A 81 26.65 4.40 3.00
N ASP A 82 26.46 3.63 4.10
CA ASP A 82 25.20 2.89 4.31
C ASP A 82 24.04 3.87 4.61
N VAL A 83 23.49 4.45 3.53
CA VAL A 83 22.33 5.35 3.52
C VAL A 83 21.10 4.71 4.16
N THR A 84 21.05 3.38 4.28
CA THR A 84 19.93 2.62 4.85
C THR A 84 20.01 2.46 6.36
N GLY A 85 21.20 2.56 6.97
CA GLY A 85 21.43 2.30 8.40
C GLY A 85 21.00 0.88 8.82
N LEU A 86 21.06 -0.07 7.90
CA LEU A 86 20.57 -1.44 8.06
C LEU A 86 21.75 -2.39 8.00
N ALA A 87 22.03 -3.09 9.10
CA ALA A 87 23.10 -4.08 9.15
C ALA A 87 23.01 -5.07 7.96
N PRO A 88 24.01 -5.15 7.06
CA PRO A 88 24.00 -6.03 5.89
C PRO A 88 23.72 -7.50 6.24
N GLU A 89 24.14 -7.95 7.42
CA GLU A 89 23.89 -9.31 7.90
C GLU A 89 22.41 -9.55 8.20
N LEU A 90 21.64 -8.54 8.63
CA LEU A 90 20.19 -8.66 8.78
C LEU A 90 19.53 -8.90 7.42
N VAL A 91 19.93 -8.11 6.42
CA VAL A 91 19.42 -8.21 5.05
C VAL A 91 19.72 -9.59 4.48
N GLY A 92 20.97 -10.07 4.60
CA GLY A 92 21.37 -11.40 4.14
C GLY A 92 20.64 -12.54 4.86
N ARG A 93 20.42 -12.44 6.18
CA ARG A 93 19.64 -13.44 6.95
C ARG A 93 18.18 -13.49 6.49
N LEU A 94 17.54 -12.33 6.33
CA LEU A 94 16.17 -12.25 5.84
C LEU A 94 16.06 -12.77 4.41
N ALA A 95 17.01 -12.45 3.53
CA ALA A 95 17.03 -12.90 2.15
C ALA A 95 17.07 -14.43 2.08
N ARG A 96 17.96 -15.05 2.85
CA ARG A 96 18.09 -16.51 2.94
C ARG A 96 16.83 -17.16 3.53
N ALA A 97 16.28 -16.60 4.61
CA ALA A 97 15.08 -17.14 5.28
C ALA A 97 13.84 -17.07 4.38
N LEU A 98 13.67 -15.96 3.65
CA LEU A 98 12.53 -15.71 2.78
C LEU A 98 12.72 -16.26 1.35
N ARG A 99 13.93 -16.70 0.99
CA ARG A 99 14.32 -17.17 -0.34
C ARG A 99 14.06 -16.13 -1.44
N VAL A 100 14.46 -14.89 -1.17
CA VAL A 100 14.34 -13.75 -2.11
C VAL A 100 15.69 -13.03 -2.23
N PRO A 101 15.93 -12.27 -3.31
CA PRO A 101 17.12 -11.42 -3.42
C PRO A 101 17.20 -10.37 -2.29
N GLU A 102 18.41 -9.96 -1.92
CA GLU A 102 18.64 -8.91 -0.91
C GLU A 102 17.97 -7.58 -1.29
N SER A 103 17.94 -7.22 -2.57
CA SER A 103 17.20 -6.05 -3.06
C SER A 103 15.70 -6.10 -2.75
N SER A 104 15.10 -7.31 -2.75
CA SER A 104 13.69 -7.49 -2.37
C SER A 104 13.49 -7.35 -0.87
N VAL A 105 14.49 -7.71 -0.06
CA VAL A 105 14.46 -7.50 1.40
C VAL A 105 14.58 -6.02 1.74
N LEU A 106 15.48 -5.29 1.07
CA LEU A 106 15.61 -3.84 1.24
C LEU A 106 14.31 -3.11 0.90
N ALA A 107 13.69 -3.46 -0.24
CA ALA A 107 12.38 -2.93 -0.62
C ALA A 107 11.31 -3.26 0.44
N LEU A 108 11.30 -4.50 0.94
CA LEU A 108 10.36 -4.91 2.00
C LEU A 108 10.58 -4.14 3.31
N LEU A 109 11.83 -3.90 3.72
CA LEU A 109 12.16 -3.16 4.94
C LEU A 109 11.68 -1.71 4.84
N GLU A 110 11.93 -1.05 3.70
CA GLU A 110 11.49 0.33 3.47
C GLU A 110 9.97 0.43 3.35
N GLU A 111 9.33 -0.49 2.62
CA GLU A 111 7.88 -0.55 2.50
C GLU A 111 7.21 -0.75 3.87
N SER A 112 7.76 -1.67 4.68
CA SER A 112 7.28 -1.96 6.03
C SER A 112 7.37 -0.74 6.95
N ARG A 113 8.51 -0.06 6.93
CA ARG A 113 8.74 1.22 7.63
C ARG A 113 7.72 2.26 7.24
N THR A 114 7.58 2.48 5.94
CA THR A 114 6.68 3.47 5.37
C THR A 114 5.22 3.17 5.74
N LEU A 115 4.79 1.90 5.69
CA LEU A 115 3.44 1.48 6.09
C LEU A 115 3.17 1.73 7.58
N VAL A 116 4.10 1.36 8.46
CA VAL A 116 3.89 1.48 9.92
C VAL A 116 3.93 2.94 10.38
N HIS A 117 4.90 3.71 9.91
CA HIS A 117 5.16 5.05 10.46
C HIS A 117 4.51 6.17 9.67
N GLU A 118 4.35 6.03 8.35
CA GLU A 118 3.93 7.11 7.47
C GLU A 118 2.50 6.91 6.92
N HIS A 119 2.03 5.66 6.83
CA HIS A 119 0.73 5.27 6.26
C HIS A 119 -0.13 4.37 7.15
N PRO A 120 -0.40 4.76 8.42
CA PRO A 120 -1.13 3.92 9.35
C PRO A 120 -2.58 3.63 8.92
N ARG A 121 -3.22 4.48 8.08
CA ARG A 121 -4.58 4.20 7.58
C ARG A 121 -4.55 3.14 6.49
N THR A 122 -3.56 3.20 5.60
CA THR A 122 -3.35 2.14 4.61
C THR A 122 -3.04 0.82 5.30
N LEU A 123 -2.18 0.82 6.31
CA LEU A 123 -1.89 -0.39 7.10
C LEU A 123 -3.15 -0.95 7.76
N ALA A 124 -4.00 -0.10 8.34
CA ALA A 124 -5.26 -0.53 8.94
C ALA A 124 -6.24 -1.12 7.91
N ALA A 125 -6.35 -0.51 6.72
CA ALA A 125 -7.19 -1.03 5.64
C ALA A 125 -6.68 -2.38 5.11
N LEU A 126 -5.37 -2.52 4.96
CA LEU A 126 -4.72 -3.76 4.55
C LEU A 126 -4.92 -4.87 5.60
N ARG A 127 -4.77 -4.54 6.89
CA ARG A 127 -5.01 -5.46 8.02
C ARG A 127 -6.45 -5.95 8.09
N GLY A 128 -7.42 -5.12 7.69
CA GLY A 128 -8.83 -5.50 7.62
C GLY A 128 -9.20 -6.27 6.36
N GLY A 129 -8.26 -6.53 5.44
CA GLY A 129 -8.53 -7.17 4.16
C GLY A 129 -9.38 -6.32 3.20
N HIS A 130 -9.54 -5.01 3.46
CA HIS A 130 -10.37 -4.12 2.65
C HIS A 130 -9.68 -3.65 1.37
N ILE A 131 -8.36 -3.77 1.31
CA ILE A 131 -7.55 -3.44 0.14
C ILE A 131 -6.50 -4.54 -0.02
N SER A 132 -6.13 -4.84 -1.26
CA SER A 132 -5.00 -5.73 -1.53
C SER A 132 -3.65 -5.04 -1.31
N HIS A 133 -2.59 -5.83 -1.21
CA HIS A 133 -1.21 -5.31 -1.12
C HIS A 133 -0.85 -4.39 -2.30
N ALA A 134 -1.32 -4.69 -3.52
CA ALA A 134 -1.10 -3.85 -4.69
C ALA A 134 -1.74 -2.44 -4.58
N HIS A 135 -2.89 -2.32 -3.91
CA HIS A 135 -3.47 -1.02 -3.58
C HIS A 135 -2.58 -0.24 -2.59
N ALA A 136 -2.03 -0.94 -1.59
CA ALA A 136 -1.12 -0.32 -0.63
C ALA A 136 0.13 0.23 -1.34
N GLN A 137 0.77 -0.57 -2.20
CA GLN A 137 1.91 -0.14 -3.00
C GLN A 137 1.59 1.07 -3.90
N THR A 138 0.40 1.08 -4.52
CA THR A 138 -0.08 2.22 -5.32
C THR A 138 -0.16 3.48 -4.47
N ILE A 139 -0.78 3.40 -3.29
CA ILE A 139 -0.88 4.55 -2.36
C ILE A 139 0.51 5.04 -1.99
N LEU A 140 1.39 4.14 -1.55
CA LEU A 140 2.76 4.47 -1.14
C LEU A 140 3.50 5.22 -2.24
N GLY A 141 3.54 4.68 -3.47
CA GLY A 141 4.23 5.31 -4.59
C GLY A 141 3.70 6.71 -4.94
N TYR A 142 2.37 6.93 -4.90
CA TYR A 142 1.81 8.26 -5.16
C TYR A 142 1.89 9.21 -3.98
N THR A 143 2.19 8.73 -2.78
CA THR A 143 2.40 9.58 -1.62
C THR A 143 3.86 9.89 -1.33
N ASP A 144 4.77 9.19 -2.00
CA ASP A 144 6.20 9.40 -1.88
C ASP A 144 6.61 10.84 -2.24
N GLY A 145 7.61 11.34 -1.51
CA GLY A 145 8.10 12.72 -1.59
C GLY A 145 7.15 13.80 -1.05
N LEU A 146 5.93 13.46 -0.62
CA LEU A 146 4.99 14.43 -0.05
C LEU A 146 5.34 14.77 1.40
N ARG A 147 5.17 16.04 1.78
CA ARG A 147 5.16 16.47 3.19
C ARG A 147 4.00 15.79 3.93
N ARG A 148 4.15 15.58 5.24
CA ARG A 148 3.18 14.86 6.11
C ARG A 148 1.71 15.24 5.87
N ALA A 149 1.39 16.54 5.80
CA ALA A 149 0.02 16.99 5.56
C ALA A 149 -0.52 16.58 4.18
N GLY A 150 0.31 16.71 3.14
CA GLY A 150 -0.04 16.29 1.78
C GLY A 150 -0.22 14.78 1.66
N ARG A 151 0.69 14.02 2.28
CA ARG A 151 0.66 12.56 2.38
C ARG A 151 -0.64 12.05 3.01
N VAL A 152 -0.97 12.52 4.21
CA VAL A 152 -2.20 12.16 4.94
C VAL A 152 -3.45 12.51 4.14
N ALA A 153 -3.47 13.69 3.52
CA ALA A 153 -4.61 14.13 2.73
C ALA A 153 -4.81 13.30 1.46
N LEU A 154 -3.72 12.88 0.79
CA LEU A 154 -3.81 12.02 -0.40
C LEU A 154 -4.17 10.58 0.00
N GLU A 155 -3.49 10.00 0.98
CA GLU A 155 -3.80 8.68 1.55
C GLU A 155 -5.30 8.55 1.86
N THR A 156 -5.86 9.52 2.59
CA THR A 156 -7.28 9.53 2.97
C THR A 156 -8.22 9.57 1.76
N ARG A 157 -7.86 10.29 0.69
CA ARG A 157 -8.69 10.37 -0.53
C ARG A 157 -8.62 9.07 -1.32
N LEU A 158 -7.44 8.48 -1.46
CA LEU A 158 -7.25 7.22 -2.18
C LEU A 158 -7.97 6.07 -1.49
N LEU A 159 -7.88 5.98 -0.16
CA LEU A 159 -8.55 4.93 0.61
C LEU A 159 -10.08 4.94 0.50
N LYS A 160 -10.69 6.09 0.19
CA LYS A 160 -12.15 6.16 -0.06
C LYS A 160 -12.56 5.41 -1.32
N HIS A 161 -11.66 5.27 -2.30
CA HIS A 161 -11.95 4.64 -3.59
C HIS A 161 -11.38 3.23 -3.66
N ALA A 162 -10.28 2.95 -2.95
CA ALA A 162 -9.52 1.70 -3.04
C ALA A 162 -10.29 0.41 -2.72
N ARG A 163 -11.47 0.49 -2.09
CA ARG A 163 -12.31 -0.68 -1.77
C ARG A 163 -13.14 -1.16 -2.96
N ASP A 164 -13.47 -0.23 -3.86
CA ASP A 164 -14.42 -0.44 -4.94
C ASP A 164 -13.75 -0.36 -6.31
N THR A 165 -12.43 -0.22 -6.34
CA THR A 165 -11.64 -0.11 -7.57
C THR A 165 -10.52 -1.13 -7.59
N THR A 166 -10.00 -1.39 -8.79
CA THR A 166 -8.75 -2.12 -8.98
C THR A 166 -7.53 -1.23 -8.70
N PRO A 167 -6.33 -1.80 -8.46
CA PRO A 167 -5.12 -1.00 -8.27
C PRO A 167 -4.80 -0.10 -9.47
N GLY A 168 -5.14 -0.53 -10.69
CA GLY A 168 -4.96 0.25 -11.91
C GLY A 168 -5.86 1.49 -11.95
N GLU A 169 -7.14 1.34 -11.62
CA GLU A 169 -8.08 2.46 -11.53
C GLU A 169 -7.69 3.42 -10.39
N LEU A 170 -7.26 2.88 -9.24
CA LEU A 170 -6.73 3.69 -8.15
C LEU A 170 -5.50 4.50 -8.58
N SER A 171 -4.61 3.92 -9.39
CA SER A 171 -3.43 4.61 -9.92
C SER A 171 -3.82 5.79 -10.82
N LEU A 172 -4.85 5.65 -11.68
CA LEU A 172 -5.37 6.73 -12.52
C LEU A 172 -5.96 7.87 -11.66
N LEU A 173 -6.71 7.54 -10.61
CA LEU A 173 -7.23 8.51 -9.65
C LEU A 173 -6.10 9.23 -8.91
N ALA A 174 -5.10 8.48 -8.43
CA ALA A 174 -3.96 9.03 -7.69
C ALA A 174 -3.11 9.98 -8.55
N ARG A 175 -2.88 9.61 -9.81
CA ARG A 175 -2.25 10.49 -10.79
C ARG A 175 -3.04 11.80 -10.97
N THR A 176 -4.35 11.70 -11.17
CA THR A 176 -5.21 12.87 -11.34
C THR A 176 -5.18 13.79 -10.11
N GLU A 177 -5.21 13.22 -8.90
CA GLU A 177 -5.12 13.99 -7.65
C GLU A 177 -3.74 14.66 -7.47
N ARG A 178 -2.64 13.98 -7.83
CA ARG A 178 -1.28 14.55 -7.83
C ARG A 178 -1.18 15.71 -8.83
N GLU A 179 -1.63 15.52 -10.06
CA GLU A 179 -1.61 16.56 -11.10
C GLU A 179 -2.44 17.79 -10.69
N ARG A 180 -3.62 17.61 -10.09
CA ARG A 180 -4.45 18.72 -9.60
C ARG A 180 -3.75 19.55 -8.52
N ARG A 181 -2.94 18.94 -7.65
CA ARG A 181 -2.20 19.65 -6.58
C ARG A 181 -0.90 20.28 -7.06
N LEU A 182 -0.30 19.76 -8.14
CA LEU A 182 0.87 20.34 -8.77
C LEU A 182 0.52 21.51 -9.71
N ARG A 183 -0.76 21.68 -10.06
CA ARG A 183 -1.21 22.91 -10.70
C ARG A 183 -1.00 24.06 -9.71
N PRO A 184 -0.32 25.16 -10.11
CA PRO A 184 -0.38 26.39 -9.34
C PRO A 184 -1.85 26.69 -9.07
N GLU A 185 -2.22 27.04 -7.83
CA GLU A 185 -3.52 27.66 -7.58
C GLU A 185 -3.72 28.70 -8.65
N SER A 186 -4.82 28.58 -9.40
CA SER A 186 -5.11 29.42 -10.55
C SER A 186 -4.76 30.86 -10.18
N ARG A 187 -3.70 31.39 -10.80
CA ARG A 187 -3.24 32.77 -10.58
C ARG A 187 -4.50 33.63 -10.54
N PRO A 188 -4.75 34.44 -9.48
CA PRO A 188 -5.96 35.26 -9.44
C PRO A 188 -6.07 35.97 -10.79
N GLU A 189 -7.20 35.81 -11.47
CA GLU A 189 -7.40 36.42 -12.79
C GLU A 189 -6.96 37.89 -12.66
N PRO A 190 -6.07 38.39 -13.54
CA PRO A 190 -5.67 39.79 -13.46
C PRO A 190 -6.94 40.63 -13.41
N VAL A 191 -7.02 41.60 -12.49
CA VAL A 191 -8.23 42.41 -12.24
C VAL A 191 -8.82 42.96 -13.56
N ALA A 192 -7.97 43.21 -14.56
CA ALA A 192 -8.35 43.59 -15.92
C ALA A 192 -9.24 42.57 -16.66
N VAL A 193 -8.97 41.26 -16.53
CA VAL A 193 -9.74 40.18 -17.16
C VAL A 193 -11.09 40.02 -16.47
N ALA A 194 -11.12 40.03 -15.14
CA ALA A 194 -12.34 40.00 -14.35
C ALA A 194 -13.23 41.24 -14.64
N ALA A 195 -12.62 42.44 -14.72
CA ALA A 195 -13.31 43.68 -15.07
C ALA A 195 -13.80 43.72 -16.52
N ALA A 196 -13.08 43.10 -17.46
CA ALA A 196 -13.53 42.96 -18.85
C ALA A 196 -14.72 42.00 -18.97
N ARG A 197 -14.71 40.89 -18.23
CA ARG A 197 -15.82 39.94 -18.16
C ARG A 197 -17.07 40.57 -17.52
N ALA A 198 -16.90 41.30 -16.42
CA ALA A 198 -17.98 42.06 -15.78
C ALA A 198 -18.55 43.18 -16.67
N ARG A 199 -17.71 43.83 -17.50
CA ARG A 199 -18.19 44.80 -18.50
C ARG A 199 -18.98 44.13 -19.61
N ARG A 200 -18.52 42.98 -20.14
CA ARG A 200 -19.27 42.21 -21.15
C ARG A 200 -20.63 41.74 -20.64
N ALA A 201 -20.69 41.27 -19.38
CA ALA A 201 -21.94 40.86 -18.75
C ALA A 201 -22.94 42.02 -18.56
N ARG A 202 -22.45 43.24 -18.32
CA ARG A 202 -23.30 44.45 -18.25
C ARG A 202 -23.82 44.89 -19.63
N VAL A 203 -23.01 44.75 -20.68
CA VAL A 203 -23.44 45.10 -22.04
C VAL A 203 -24.53 44.14 -22.56
N SER A 204 -24.45 42.85 -22.20
CA SER A 204 -25.50 41.88 -22.53
C SER A 204 -26.78 42.01 -21.69
N ALA A 205 -26.73 42.77 -20.58
CA ALA A 205 -27.87 42.97 -19.70
C ALA A 205 -28.66 44.26 -20.00
N SER A 206 -28.34 44.99 -21.08
CA SER A 206 -29.12 46.15 -21.49
C SER A 206 -30.43 45.67 -22.13
N PRO A 207 -31.60 45.88 -21.49
CA PRO A 207 -32.87 45.49 -22.08
C PRO A 207 -33.18 46.53 -23.14
N THR A 208 -33.23 46.11 -24.41
CA THR A 208 -33.81 46.91 -25.48
C THR A 208 -35.29 47.14 -25.18
N GLY A 209 -35.57 48.20 -24.43
CA GLY A 209 -36.91 48.71 -24.22
C GLY A 209 -37.51 49.10 -25.56
N ARG A 210 -38.60 48.43 -25.92
CA ARG A 210 -39.49 48.89 -27.00
C ARG A 210 -40.58 49.75 -26.34
N PRO A 211 -40.69 51.04 -26.66
CA PRO A 211 -41.79 51.85 -26.16
C PRO A 211 -43.10 51.46 -26.87
N THR A 212 -44.17 51.48 -26.08
CA THR A 212 -45.56 51.27 -26.46
C THR A 212 -46.06 52.31 -27.47
N ARG A 213 -46.87 51.86 -28.43
CA ARG A 213 -48.03 52.60 -28.89
C ARG A 213 -49.12 51.65 -29.35
#